data_AF-A0A2W6BL55-F1
#
_entry.id   AF-A0A2W6BL55-F1
#
_cell.length_a   1.000
_cell.length_b   1.000
_cell.length_c   1.000
_cell.angle_alpha   90.00
_cell.angle_beta   90.00
_cell.angle_gamma   90.00
#
_symmetry.space_group_name_H-M   'P 1'
#
loop_
_entity.id
_entity.type
_entity.pdbx_description
1 polymer ?
#
loop_
_entity_poly.entity_id
_entity_poly.type
_entity_poly.pdbx_seq_one_letter_code
_entity_poly.pdbx_strand_id
1 'polypeptide(L)' 'MGIIIILSSVRANFDLLGENIETGRRFSVTQDAGDQVQPGISGKTAVWLSKPRNESSDGRVYGEILP' A
#
# COMPACT_ATOMS: atom_id res chain seq x y z
N MET A 1 9.45 3.90 17.45
CA MET A 1 9.13 2.80 16.52
C MET A 1 7.65 2.90 16.21
N GLY A 2 7.27 3.74 15.25
CA GLY A 2 5.89 3.96 14.88
C GLY A 2 5.37 2.81 14.03
N ILE A 3 4.28 2.19 14.48
CA ILE A 3 3.46 1.32 13.64
C ILE A 3 3.02 2.15 12.43
N ILE A 4 3.16 1.63 11.21
CA ILE A 4 2.65 2.27 10.00
C ILE A 4 1.38 1.53 9.61
N ILE A 5 0.26 2.24 9.58
CA ILE A 5 -1.03 1.70 9.13
C ILE A 5 -1.11 1.89 7.62
N ILE A 6 -1.46 0.82 6.90
CA ILE A 6 -1.74 0.90 5.47
C ILE A 6 -3.25 1.05 5.29
N LEU A 7 -3.70 2.20 4.80
CA LEU A 7 -5.10 2.48 4.50
C LEU A 7 -5.31 2.35 2.98
N SER A 8 -6.22 1.48 2.55
CA SER A 8 -6.69 1.47 1.16
C SER A 8 -7.74 2.57 0.98
N SER A 9 -7.48 3.57 0.13
CA SER A 9 -8.44 4.63 -0.16
C SER A 9 -9.55 4.11 -1.09
N VAL A 10 -10.80 4.35 -0.71
CA VAL A 10 -12.01 3.90 -1.43
C VAL A 10 -12.40 4.83 -2.59
N ARG A 11 -11.53 5.73 -3.04
CA ARG A 11 -11.84 6.65 -4.15
C ARG A 11 -11.07 6.26 -5.41
N ALA A 12 -11.71 5.37 -6.18
CA ALA A 12 -11.47 5.03 -7.59
C ALA A 12 -10.09 4.48 -8.00
N ASN A 13 -9.06 4.66 -7.19
CA ASN A 13 -7.74 4.03 -7.34
C ASN A 13 -7.35 3.48 -5.96
N PHE A 14 -7.24 2.16 -5.82
CA PHE A 14 -6.90 1.49 -4.56
C PHE A 14 -5.43 1.70 -4.18
N ASP A 15 -4.98 2.95 -4.13
CA ASP A 15 -3.62 3.32 -3.79
C ASP A 15 -3.37 3.08 -2.30
N LEU A 16 -2.15 2.63 -1.97
CA LEU A 16 -1.71 2.42 -0.60
C LEU A 16 -1.12 3.71 -0.03
N LEU A 17 -1.66 4.13 1.11
CA LEU A 17 -1.12 5.22 1.92
C LEU A 17 -0.51 4.65 3.20
N GLY A 18 0.65 5.18 3.58
CA GLY A 18 1.27 4.95 4.88
C GLY A 18 1.07 6.17 5.78
N GLU A 19 0.91 5.94 7.08
CA GLU A 19 0.87 6.99 8.09
C GLU A 19 1.93 6.73 9.18
N ASN A 20 2.78 7.73 9.44
CA ASN A 20 3.65 7.72 10.60
C ASN A 20 2.83 8.15 11.82
N ILE A 21 2.58 7.23 12.76
CA ILE A 21 1.76 7.50 13.96
C ILE A 21 2.43 8.47 14.93
N GLU A 22 3.77 8.50 14.99
CA GLU A 22 4.48 9.41 15.90
C GLU A 22 4.31 10.87 15.47
N THR A 23 4.26 11.14 14.16
CA THR A 23 4.13 12.49 13.61
C THR A 23 2.74 12.79 13.04
N GLY A 24 1.85 11.80 12.95
CA GLY A 24 0.58 11.87 12.23
C GLY A 24 0.72 12.13 10.72
N ARG A 25 1.90 11.93 10.13
CA ARG A 25 2.18 12.35 8.74
C ARG A 25 1.88 11.20 7.78
N ARG A 26 1.00 11.47 6.81
CA ARG A 26 0.68 10.54 5.72
C ARG A 26 1.62 10.69 4.54
N PHE A 27 1.85 9.60 3.84
CA PHE A 27 2.61 9.57 2.59
C PHE A 27 2.06 8.47 1.66
N SER A 28 2.32 8.62 0.37
CA SER A 28 1.93 7.63 -0.65
C SER A 28 2.98 6.53 -0.69
N VAL A 29 2.53 5.27 -0.62
CA VAL A 29 3.37 4.08 -0.81
C VAL A 29 3.38 3.69 -2.29
N THR A 30 2.25 3.84 -2.98
CA THR A 30 2.14 3.56 -4.41
C THR A 30 1.17 4.54 -5.07
N GLN A 31 1.39 4.78 -6.36
CA GLN A 31 0.50 5.53 -7.26
C GLN A 31 0.28 4.74 -8.57
N ASP A 32 0.49 3.42 -8.53
CA ASP A 32 0.49 2.60 -9.72
C ASP A 32 -0.90 2.30 -10.25
N ALA A 33 -1.00 2.18 -11.58
CA ALA A 33 -2.22 1.74 -12.24
C ALA A 33 -2.53 0.27 -11.86
N GLY A 34 -3.58 0.07 -11.07
CA GLY A 34 -3.97 -1.25 -10.59
C GLY A 34 -4.56 -1.18 -9.19
N ASP A 35 -5.22 -2.23 -8.75
CA ASP A 35 -5.67 -2.32 -7.37
C ASP A 35 -4.56 -2.89 -6.51
N GLN A 36 -4.16 -2.15 -5.48
CA GLN A 36 -3.24 -2.64 -4.47
C GLN A 36 -4.04 -3.14 -3.26
N VAL A 37 -3.94 -4.43 -3.01
CA VAL A 37 -4.79 -5.18 -2.06
C VAL A 37 -3.93 -6.02 -1.13
N GLN A 38 -4.52 -6.40 0.01
CA GLN A 38 -3.90 -7.25 1.03
C GLN A 38 -2.51 -6.76 1.48
N PRO A 39 -2.38 -5.50 1.95
CA PRO A 39 -1.12 -5.00 2.43
C PRO A 39 -0.68 -5.70 3.73
N GLY A 40 0.62 -5.96 3.85
CA GLY A 40 1.29 -6.43 5.05
C GLY A 40 2.52 -5.57 5.34
N ILE A 41 2.90 -5.46 6.62
CA ILE A 41 4.05 -4.67 7.03
C ILE A 41 4.85 -5.35 8.13
N SER A 42 6.18 -5.26 8.01
CA SER A 42 7.12 -5.67 9.06
C SER A 42 8.27 -4.67 9.14
N GLY A 43 8.36 -3.97 10.27
CA GLY A 43 9.31 -2.86 10.44
C GLY A 43 9.06 -1.76 9.42
N LYS A 44 10.06 -1.48 8.57
CA LYS A 44 9.97 -0.53 7.46
C LYS A 44 9.57 -1.17 6.12
N THR A 45 9.35 -2.47 6.08
CA THR A 45 9.07 -3.18 4.81
C THR A 45 7.57 -3.35 4.65
N ALA A 46 7.01 -2.75 3.61
CA ALA A 46 5.64 -3.00 3.18
C ALA A 46 5.62 -3.99 2.02
N VAL A 47 4.63 -4.88 2.02
CA VAL A 47 4.35 -5.82 0.94
C VAL A 47 2.86 -5.78 0.60
N TRP A 48 2.51 -5.99 -0.66
CA TRP A 48 1.12 -5.99 -1.12
C TRP A 48 0.95 -6.82 -2.38
N LEU A 49 -0.31 -7.14 -2.71
CA LEU A 49 -0.66 -7.65 -4.03
C LEU A 49 -1.10 -6.51 -4.92
N SER A 50 -0.59 -6.45 -6.14
CA SER A 50 -1.13 -5.57 -7.18
C SER A 50 -1.76 -6.40 -8.29
N LYS A 51 -2.99 -6.03 -8.67
CA LYS A 51 -3.70 -6.62 -9.81
C LYS A 51 -4.14 -5.52 -10.77
N PRO A 52 -4.17 -5.77 -12.09
CA PRO A 52 -4.80 -4.86 -13.04
C PRO A 52 -6.29 -4.69 -12.70
N ARG A 53 -6.81 -3.45 -12.79
CA ARG A 53 -8.20 -3.13 -12.41
C ARG A 53 -9.27 -3.88 -13.21
N ASN A 54 -8.99 -4.12 -14.50
CA ASN A 54 -9.96 -4.62 -15.46
C ASN A 54 -9.63 -6.03 -15.95
N GLU A 55 -8.74 -6.75 -15.27
CA GLU A 55 -8.34 -8.11 -15.65
C GLU A 55 -8.50 -9.04 -14.46
N SER A 56 -9.02 -10.24 -14.71
CA SER A 56 -9.12 -11.33 -13.76
C SER A 56 -7.79 -12.08 -13.56
N SER A 57 -6.68 -11.49 -13.97
CA SER A 57 -5.34 -12.06 -13.83
C SER A 57 -4.95 -12.21 -12.36
N ASP A 58 -4.13 -13.20 -12.06
CA ASP A 58 -3.52 -13.36 -10.74
C ASP A 58 -2.74 -12.10 -10.35
N GLY A 59 -2.97 -11.63 -9.12
CA GLY A 59 -2.22 -10.51 -8.55
C GLY A 59 -0.74 -10.87 -8.38
N ARG A 60 0.14 -9.89 -8.57
CA ARG A 60 1.58 -10.03 -8.32
C ARG A 60 1.94 -9.44 -6.98
N VAL A 61 2.91 -10.05 -6.29
CA VAL A 61 3.45 -9.55 -5.02
C VAL A 61 4.48 -8.47 -5.30
N TYR A 62 4.34 -7.34 -4.61
CA TYR A 62 5.28 -6.22 -4.61
C TYR A 62 5.66 -5.85 -3.19
N GLY A 63 6.76 -5.12 -3.04
CA GLY A 63 7.19 -4.60 -1.75
C GLY A 63 8.17 -3.43 -1.85
N GLU A 64 8.17 -2.59 -0.82
CA GLU A 64 8.99 -1.38 -0.74
C GLU A 64 9.43 -1.10 0.71
N ILE A 65 10.61 -0.48 0.84
CA ILE A 65 11.11 0.03 2.11
C ILE A 65 10.59 1.45 2.30
N LEU A 66 9.79 1.65 3.33
CA LEU A 66 9.17 2.92 3.66
C LEU A 66 10.19 3.93 4.24
N PRO A 67 10.00 5.24 4.00
CA PRO A 67 10.87 6.29 4.50
C PRO A 67 10.97 6.32 6.03
#